data_AF-A0A060C7U3-F1
#
_entry.id   AF-A0A060C7U3-F1
#
_cell.length_a   1.000
_cell.length_b   1.000
_cell.length_c   1.000
_cell.angle_alpha   90.00
_cell.angle_beta   90.00
_cell.angle_gamma   90.00
#
_symmetry.space_group_name_H-M   'P 1'
#
loop_
_entity.id
_entity.type
_entity.pdbx_description
1 polymer ?
#
loop_
_entity_poly.entity_id
_entity_poly.type
_entity_poly.pdbx_seq_one_letter_code
_entity_poly.pdbx_strand_id
1 'polypeptide(L)'
;GQQSKSQYALHSDVIHANDWQTGLVPTLVQQSREQGGPLRNAGTVMTVHNMAFQGRFPSWQMMNTGVHPRYFNWQQLEFWGHLNLLKAGISMADQVTTVSPTYAREICRPEYGYGLDPVLEHRGEDLVGILNGVDMTVWNPAIDPHLAAQYNVDNVEEGKRLCKS
;
A
#
# COMPACT_ATOMS: atom_id res chain seq x y z
N GLY A 1 -26.96 -3.09 36.98
CA GLY A 1 -27.19 -3.91 35.77
C GLY A 1 -26.52 -3.22 34.60
N GLN A 2 -25.35 -3.72 34.20
CA GLN A 2 -24.59 -3.21 33.05
C GLN A 2 -25.32 -3.58 31.76
N GLN A 3 -26.03 -2.63 31.17
CA GLN A 3 -26.49 -2.75 29.80
C GLN A 3 -25.35 -2.40 28.83
N SER A 4 -24.93 -3.43 28.09
CA SER A 4 -24.57 -3.42 26.66
C SER A 4 -23.87 -2.18 26.11
N LYS A 5 -22.53 -2.22 26.07
CA LYS A 5 -21.77 -1.59 24.98
C LYS A 5 -21.40 -2.68 23.96
N SER A 6 -22.37 -3.13 23.17
CA SER A 6 -22.06 -3.73 21.87
C SER A 6 -21.62 -2.60 20.94
N GLN A 7 -20.38 -2.15 21.10
CA GLN A 7 -19.77 -1.13 20.26
C GLN A 7 -19.11 -1.87 19.11
N TYR A 8 -19.79 -1.92 17.96
CA TYR A 8 -19.41 -2.55 16.69
C TYR A 8 -18.00 -3.17 16.68
N ALA A 9 -17.91 -4.48 16.93
CA ALA A 9 -16.67 -5.19 16.73
C ALA A 9 -16.35 -5.14 15.22
N LEU A 10 -15.34 -4.36 14.84
CA LEU A 10 -14.85 -4.31 13.47
C LEU A 10 -14.35 -5.71 13.11
N HIS A 11 -15.09 -6.40 12.24
CA HIS A 11 -14.76 -7.72 11.74
C HIS A 11 -14.38 -7.59 10.27
N SER A 12 -13.12 -7.91 9.96
CA SER A 12 -12.57 -7.91 8.60
C SER A 12 -11.78 -9.20 8.43
N ASP A 13 -11.99 -9.90 7.33
CA ASP A 13 -11.17 -11.07 6.99
C ASP A 13 -9.82 -10.63 6.41
N VAL A 14 -9.82 -9.55 5.62
CA VAL A 14 -8.62 -8.94 5.04
C VAL A 14 -8.71 -7.42 5.11
N ILE A 15 -7.62 -6.76 5.46
CA ILE A 15 -7.47 -5.31 5.39
C ILE A 15 -6.37 -4.97 4.38
N HIS A 16 -6.74 -4.17 3.39
CA HIS A 16 -5.83 -3.75 2.32
C HIS A 16 -5.38 -2.30 2.53
N ALA A 17 -4.16 -2.13 3.00
CA ALA A 17 -3.49 -0.86 3.16
C ALA A 17 -2.84 -0.42 1.84
N ASN A 18 -3.00 0.85 1.49
CA ASN A 18 -2.43 1.49 0.32
C ASN A 18 -1.55 2.66 0.75
N ASP A 19 -0.26 2.57 0.41
CA ASP A 19 0.78 3.57 0.67
C ASP A 19 0.92 4.00 2.14
N TRP A 20 1.85 4.92 2.39
CA TRP A 20 2.27 5.36 3.71
C TRP A 20 1.11 5.90 4.57
N GLN A 21 0.06 6.46 3.95
CA GLN A 21 -1.10 7.02 4.63
C GLN A 21 -1.82 5.97 5.48
N THR A 22 -1.76 4.70 5.07
CA THR A 22 -2.36 3.57 5.80
C THR A 22 -1.31 2.58 6.30
N GLY A 23 -0.02 2.91 6.20
CA GLY A 23 1.09 2.01 6.53
C GLY A 23 1.17 1.58 8.02
N LEU A 24 0.48 2.27 8.94
CA LEU A 24 0.37 1.82 10.33
C LEU A 24 -0.65 0.70 10.53
N VAL A 25 -1.59 0.51 9.61
CA VAL A 25 -2.70 -0.44 9.76
C VAL A 25 -2.21 -1.87 10.00
N PRO A 26 -1.22 -2.42 9.25
CA PRO A 26 -0.71 -3.75 9.54
C PRO A 26 -0.11 -3.88 10.96
N THR A 27 0.53 -2.83 11.46
CA THR A 27 1.09 -2.83 12.83
C THR A 27 -0.01 -2.83 13.89
N LEU A 28 -1.08 -2.06 13.68
CA LEU A 28 -2.25 -2.04 14.57
C LEU A 28 -2.99 -3.38 14.57
N VAL A 29 -3.10 -4.04 13.41
CA VAL A 29 -3.67 -5.39 13.32
C VAL A 29 -2.79 -6.37 14.09
N GLN A 30 -1.47 -6.34 13.93
CA GLN A 30 -0.55 -7.19 14.70
C GLN A 30 -0.69 -6.96 16.22
N GLN A 31 -0.78 -5.70 16.66
CA GLN A 31 -1.04 -5.39 18.06
C GLN A 31 -2.40 -5.95 18.54
N SER A 32 -3.43 -5.86 17.70
CA SER A 32 -4.75 -6.45 17.99
C SER A 32 -4.66 -7.97 18.12
N ARG A 33 -3.90 -8.66 17.26
CA ARG A 33 -3.67 -10.11 17.32
C ARG A 33 -3.09 -10.52 18.68
N GLU A 34 -2.04 -9.82 19.12
CA GLU A 34 -1.35 -10.11 20.38
C GLU A 34 -2.20 -9.85 21.62
N GLN A 35 -3.14 -8.91 21.52
CA GLN A 35 -4.04 -8.54 22.61
C GLN A 35 -5.34 -9.35 22.60
N GLY A 36 -5.53 -10.28 21.65
CA GLY A 36 -6.80 -10.99 21.48
C GLY A 36 -7.96 -10.07 21.07
N GLY A 37 -7.65 -8.95 20.42
CA GLY A 37 -8.59 -7.91 20.03
C GLY A 37 -9.52 -8.29 18.86
N PRO A 38 -10.30 -7.32 18.36
CA PRO A 38 -11.32 -7.55 17.32
C PRO A 38 -10.73 -7.95 15.96
N LEU A 39 -9.51 -7.52 15.62
CA LEU A 39 -8.87 -7.79 14.33
C LEU A 39 -7.90 -8.96 14.37
N ARG A 40 -7.91 -9.77 15.43
CA ARG A 40 -6.94 -10.86 15.64
C ARG A 40 -6.94 -11.94 14.54
N ASN A 41 -7.99 -12.02 13.73
CA ASN A 41 -8.11 -12.98 12.64
C ASN A 41 -7.97 -12.33 11.24
N ALA A 42 -7.85 -11.01 11.17
CA ALA A 42 -7.78 -10.30 9.89
C ALA A 42 -6.39 -10.50 9.27
N GLY A 43 -6.31 -10.87 7.99
CA GLY A 43 -5.10 -10.76 7.18
C GLY A 43 -4.86 -9.33 6.71
N THR A 44 -3.64 -9.02 6.29
CA THR A 44 -3.22 -7.68 5.88
C THR A 44 -2.42 -7.72 4.58
N VAL A 45 -2.78 -6.83 3.66
CA VAL A 45 -2.06 -6.59 2.40
C VAL A 45 -1.61 -5.15 2.38
N MET A 46 -0.35 -4.90 2.04
CA MET A 46 0.19 -3.55 1.84
C MET A 46 0.54 -3.34 0.37
N THR A 47 -0.15 -2.45 -0.33
CA THR A 47 0.25 -2.02 -1.68
C THR A 47 1.08 -0.76 -1.62
N VAL A 48 2.22 -0.80 -2.30
CA VAL A 48 3.10 0.35 -2.50
C VAL A 48 3.00 0.82 -3.94
N HIS A 49 2.53 2.04 -4.17
CA HIS A 49 2.45 2.64 -5.51
C HIS A 49 3.66 3.50 -5.83
N ASN A 50 4.30 4.07 -4.81
CA ASN A 50 5.45 4.95 -5.00
C ASN A 50 6.41 4.94 -3.80
N MET A 51 7.60 4.38 -4.00
CA MET A 51 8.65 4.31 -2.97
C MET A 51 9.22 5.65 -2.51
N ALA A 52 9.06 6.72 -3.28
CA ALA A 52 9.56 8.05 -2.92
C ALA A 52 8.77 8.65 -1.74
N PHE A 53 7.49 8.31 -1.60
CA PHE A 53 6.60 8.86 -0.57
C PHE A 53 6.43 7.87 0.58
N GLN A 54 7.24 8.03 1.62
CA GLN A 54 7.32 7.04 2.71
C GLN A 54 6.60 7.44 4.00
N GLY A 55 6.12 8.68 4.11
CA GLY A 55 5.55 9.19 5.37
C GLY A 55 6.58 9.12 6.51
N ARG A 56 7.71 9.83 6.35
CA ARG A 56 8.75 9.91 7.39
C ARG A 56 8.43 11.03 8.36
N PHE A 57 8.46 10.72 9.65
CA PHE A 57 8.18 11.66 10.73
C PHE A 57 9.28 11.57 11.80
N PRO A 58 9.49 12.63 12.58
CA PRO A 58 10.37 12.54 13.74
C PRO A 58 9.89 11.47 14.74
N SER A 59 10.81 10.78 15.42
CA SER A 59 10.50 9.64 16.31
C SER A 59 9.50 9.97 17.41
N TRP A 60 9.47 11.20 17.93
CA TRP A 60 8.52 11.60 18.97
C TRP A 60 7.04 11.55 18.52
N GLN A 61 6.78 11.57 17.21
CA GLN A 61 5.43 11.39 16.66
C GLN A 61 4.88 9.98 16.91
N MET A 62 5.73 9.02 17.30
CA MET A 62 5.32 7.67 17.67
C MET A 62 4.22 7.67 18.76
N MET A 63 4.26 8.63 19.69
CA MET A 63 3.27 8.78 20.76
C MET A 63 1.85 9.06 20.25
N ASN A 64 1.71 9.55 19.02
CA ASN A 64 0.43 9.92 18.41
C ASN A 64 -0.21 8.78 17.59
N THR A 65 0.44 7.61 17.51
CA THR A 65 0.04 6.53 16.59
C THR A 65 -0.90 5.49 17.21
N GLY A 66 -0.96 5.42 18.55
CA GLY A 66 -1.65 4.32 19.26
C GLY A 66 -0.94 2.96 19.19
N VAL A 67 0.23 2.89 18.55
CA VAL A 67 1.05 1.68 18.45
C VAL A 67 2.00 1.59 19.65
N HIS A 68 2.19 0.39 20.18
CA HIS A 68 3.06 0.14 21.32
C HIS A 68 4.54 0.43 20.97
N PRO A 69 5.30 1.11 21.85
CA PRO A 69 6.69 1.52 21.56
C PRO A 69 7.65 0.40 21.18
N ARG A 70 7.35 -0.85 21.56
CA ARG A 70 8.13 -2.04 21.18
C ARG A 70 8.32 -2.19 19.66
N TYR A 71 7.38 -1.66 18.87
CA TYR A 71 7.42 -1.71 17.41
C TYR A 71 8.37 -0.67 16.79
N PHE A 72 8.83 0.30 17.59
CA PHE A 72 9.80 1.29 17.16
C PHE A 72 11.23 0.75 17.27
N ASN A 73 11.59 -0.11 16.32
CA ASN A 73 12.92 -0.69 16.17
C ASN A 73 13.30 -0.82 14.69
N TRP A 74 14.58 -1.11 14.44
CA TRP A 74 15.17 -1.14 13.10
C TRP A 74 14.56 -2.18 12.16
N GLN A 75 13.88 -3.21 12.67
CA GLN A 75 13.22 -4.23 11.84
C GLN A 75 11.84 -3.74 11.36
N GLN A 76 11.21 -2.86 12.13
CA GLN A 76 9.82 -2.46 11.97
C GLN A 76 9.73 -0.96 11.65
N LEU A 77 9.28 -0.11 12.57
CA LEU A 77 8.87 1.27 12.26
C LEU A 77 10.03 2.27 12.13
N GLU A 78 11.19 1.98 12.73
CA GLU A 78 12.30 2.93 12.81
C GLU A 78 13.15 2.92 11.54
N PHE A 79 13.56 4.09 11.08
CA PHE A 79 14.42 4.26 9.91
C PHE A 79 15.31 5.49 10.08
N TRP A 80 16.59 5.29 10.40
CA TRP A 80 17.60 6.34 10.67
C TRP A 80 17.13 7.40 11.68
N GLY A 81 16.62 6.96 12.82
CA GLY A 81 16.09 7.77 13.91
C GLY A 81 14.69 8.33 13.67
N HIS A 82 14.07 8.04 12.52
CA HIS A 82 12.75 8.54 12.15
C HIS A 82 11.71 7.42 12.22
N LEU A 83 10.45 7.81 12.45
CA LEU A 83 9.30 6.96 12.21
C LEU A 83 9.03 6.92 10.71
N ASN A 84 8.91 5.73 10.12
CA ASN A 84 8.64 5.55 8.70
C ASN A 84 7.37 4.68 8.52
N LEU A 85 6.27 5.31 8.11
CA LEU A 85 4.97 4.64 8.04
C LEU A 85 4.91 3.61 6.90
N LEU A 86 5.56 3.89 5.76
CA LEU A 86 5.63 2.93 4.66
C LEU A 86 6.42 1.68 5.07
N LYS A 87 7.57 1.88 5.73
CA LYS A 87 8.37 0.78 6.27
C LYS A 87 7.58 -0.05 7.28
N ALA A 88 6.82 0.60 8.17
CA ALA A 88 5.92 -0.08 9.08
C ALA A 88 4.93 -1.01 8.33
N GLY A 89 4.34 -0.52 7.25
CA GLY A 89 3.42 -1.31 6.42
C GLY A 89 4.10 -2.50 5.77
N ILE A 90 5.26 -2.29 5.13
CA ILE A 90 6.02 -3.35 4.45
C ILE A 90 6.49 -4.42 5.44
N SER A 91 7.05 -4.01 6.59
CA SER A 91 7.58 -4.93 7.59
C SER A 91 6.50 -5.75 8.29
N MET A 92 5.29 -5.22 8.46
CA MET A 92 4.27 -5.81 9.32
C MET A 92 3.10 -6.46 8.58
N ALA A 93 2.94 -6.23 7.27
CA ALA A 93 1.89 -6.85 6.48
C ALA A 93 2.15 -8.34 6.25
N ASP A 94 1.08 -9.12 6.12
CA ASP A 94 1.18 -10.54 5.75
C ASP A 94 1.61 -10.67 4.29
N GLN A 95 1.06 -9.85 3.38
CA GLN A 95 1.48 -9.75 1.98
C GLN A 95 1.81 -8.31 1.59
N VAL A 96 2.76 -8.15 0.65
CA VAL A 96 3.11 -6.86 0.07
C VAL A 96 2.88 -6.91 -1.44
N THR A 97 2.23 -5.89 -2.00
CA THR A 97 2.03 -5.80 -3.44
C THR A 97 2.46 -4.46 -4.00
N THR A 98 2.62 -4.41 -5.31
CA THR A 98 2.98 -3.17 -6.01
C THR A 98 2.44 -3.16 -7.44
N VAL A 99 2.56 -2.05 -8.15
CA VAL A 99 1.79 -1.77 -9.38
C VAL A 99 2.21 -2.56 -10.64
N SER A 100 3.30 -3.32 -10.58
CA SER A 100 3.66 -4.26 -11.64
C SER A 100 4.76 -5.24 -11.21
N PRO A 101 4.87 -6.42 -11.87
CA PRO A 101 5.99 -7.34 -11.63
C PRO A 101 7.37 -6.72 -11.91
N THR A 102 7.45 -5.80 -12.87
CA THR A 102 8.70 -5.08 -13.17
C THR A 102 9.05 -4.14 -12.03
N TYR A 103 8.08 -3.35 -11.58
CA TYR A 103 8.30 -2.41 -10.48
C TYR A 103 8.68 -3.14 -9.19
N ALA A 104 8.10 -4.31 -8.90
CA ALA A 104 8.50 -5.17 -7.77
C ALA A 104 10.00 -5.52 -7.78
N ARG A 105 10.59 -5.77 -8.96
CA ARG A 105 12.03 -6.03 -9.09
C ARG A 105 12.88 -4.76 -9.01
N GLU A 106 12.35 -3.63 -9.49
CA GLU A 106 13.06 -2.34 -9.49
C GLU A 106 13.22 -1.83 -8.07
N ILE A 107 12.16 -1.84 -7.26
CA ILE A 107 12.17 -1.29 -5.89
C ILE A 107 13.03 -2.07 -4.90
N CYS A 108 13.42 -3.30 -5.24
CA CYS A 108 14.42 -4.06 -4.49
C CYS A 108 15.87 -3.63 -4.79
N ARG A 109 16.09 -2.68 -5.70
CA ARG A 109 17.42 -2.15 -6.01
C ARG A 109 17.66 -0.83 -5.28
N PRO A 110 18.90 -0.53 -4.84
CA PRO A 110 19.22 0.70 -4.11
C PRO A 110 18.79 1.99 -4.83
N GLU A 111 18.83 2.01 -6.17
CA GLU A 111 18.50 3.18 -6.99
C GLU A 111 17.01 3.55 -6.92
N TYR A 112 16.12 2.58 -6.64
CA TYR A 112 14.67 2.75 -6.69
C TYR A 112 13.96 2.41 -5.37
N GLY A 113 14.65 1.76 -4.42
CA GLY A 113 14.09 1.39 -3.11
C GLY A 113 14.12 2.51 -2.08
N TYR A 114 14.80 3.64 -2.36
CA TYR A 114 14.88 4.80 -1.47
C TYR A 114 15.33 4.43 -0.04
N GLY A 115 16.26 3.47 0.07
CA GLY A 115 16.81 2.94 1.31
C GLY A 115 15.95 1.88 2.00
N LEU A 116 14.78 1.53 1.45
CA LEU A 116 13.95 0.40 1.90
C LEU A 116 14.16 -0.85 1.03
N ASP A 117 15.06 -0.82 0.05
CA ASP A 117 15.43 -1.96 -0.79
C ASP A 117 15.78 -3.22 0.04
N PRO A 118 16.52 -3.16 1.16
CA PRO A 118 16.81 -4.37 1.92
C PRO A 118 15.57 -4.92 2.65
N VAL A 119 14.63 -4.03 3.01
CA VAL A 119 13.36 -4.41 3.65
C VAL A 119 12.46 -5.12 2.64
N LEU A 120 12.42 -4.62 1.41
CA LEU A 120 11.67 -5.21 0.29
C LEU A 120 12.28 -6.53 -0.16
N GLU A 121 13.61 -6.61 -0.28
CA GLU A 121 14.32 -7.85 -0.61
C GLU A 121 14.05 -8.94 0.45
N HIS A 122 14.00 -8.56 1.74
CA HIS A 122 13.66 -9.48 2.81
C HIS A 122 12.24 -10.07 2.70
N ARG A 123 11.30 -9.39 2.03
CA ARG A 123 9.95 -9.94 1.80
C ARG A 123 9.95 -11.10 0.81
N GLY A 124 10.94 -11.19 -0.09
CA GLY A 124 11.07 -12.29 -1.03
C GLY A 124 9.77 -12.58 -1.81
N GLU A 125 9.24 -13.79 -1.66
CA GLU A 125 8.03 -14.26 -2.36
C GLU A 125 6.75 -13.55 -1.91
N ASP A 126 6.74 -12.89 -0.75
CA ASP A 126 5.58 -12.13 -0.26
C ASP A 126 5.40 -10.79 -1.00
N LEU A 127 6.40 -10.33 -1.76
CA LEU A 127 6.34 -9.11 -2.57
C LEU A 127 5.90 -9.44 -4.01
N VAL A 128 4.65 -9.10 -4.35
CA VAL A 128 4.06 -9.43 -5.65
C VAL A 128 3.62 -8.19 -6.43
N GLY A 129 4.07 -8.10 -7.68
CA GLY A 129 3.59 -7.06 -8.59
C GLY A 129 2.25 -7.42 -9.24
N ILE A 130 1.24 -6.57 -9.08
CA ILE A 130 -0.09 -6.69 -9.68
C ILE A 130 -0.29 -5.52 -10.64
N LEU A 131 -0.49 -5.82 -11.93
CA LEU A 131 -0.76 -4.79 -12.94
C LEU A 131 -2.08 -4.09 -12.65
N ASN A 132 -2.06 -2.77 -12.70
CA ASN A 132 -3.28 -1.97 -12.66
C ASN A 132 -4.18 -2.31 -13.85
N GLY A 133 -5.46 -2.53 -13.57
CA GLY A 133 -6.50 -2.61 -14.60
C GLY A 133 -7.05 -1.24 -14.94
N VAL A 134 -7.63 -1.12 -16.13
CA VAL A 134 -8.50 -0.01 -16.53
C VAL A 134 -9.87 -0.56 -16.90
N ASP A 135 -10.92 0.17 -16.57
CA ASP A 135 -12.27 -0.19 -16.97
C ASP A 135 -12.49 0.15 -18.46
N MET A 136 -12.49 -0.88 -19.31
CA MET A 136 -12.66 -0.73 -20.76
C MET A 136 -14.10 -0.40 -21.18
N THR A 137 -15.07 -0.36 -20.26
CA THR A 137 -16.41 0.16 -20.56
C THR A 137 -16.44 1.68 -20.53
N VAL A 138 -15.53 2.28 -19.75
CA VAL A 138 -15.36 3.73 -19.61
C VAL A 138 -14.21 4.22 -20.48
N TRP A 139 -13.05 3.58 -20.38
CA TRP A 139 -11.80 3.99 -21.03
C TRP A 139 -11.57 3.26 -22.35
N ASN A 140 -12.50 3.42 -23.29
CA ASN A 140 -12.40 2.83 -24.61
C ASN A 140 -12.48 3.89 -25.72
N PRO A 141 -11.35 4.23 -26.36
CA PRO A 141 -11.32 5.24 -27.39
C PRO A 141 -12.22 4.96 -28.60
N ALA A 142 -12.64 3.71 -28.81
CA ALA A 142 -13.50 3.35 -29.93
C ALA A 142 -14.97 3.75 -29.70
N ILE A 143 -15.37 4.01 -28.45
CA ILE A 143 -16.76 4.34 -28.08
C ILE A 143 -16.89 5.56 -27.17
N ASP A 144 -15.76 6.14 -26.71
CA ASP A 144 -15.76 7.28 -25.81
C ASP A 144 -16.31 8.54 -26.51
N PRO A 145 -17.48 9.07 -26.09
CA PRO A 145 -18.07 10.25 -26.71
C PRO A 145 -17.36 11.56 -26.32
N HIS A 146 -16.43 11.52 -25.36
CA HIS A 146 -15.68 12.69 -24.91
C HIS A 146 -14.40 12.94 -25.72
N LEU A 147 -14.03 12.02 -26.62
CA LEU A 147 -12.92 12.22 -27.54
C LEU A 147 -13.33 13.07 -28.75
N ALA A 148 -12.43 13.95 -29.19
CA ALA A 148 -12.62 14.72 -30.43
C ALA A 148 -12.80 13.80 -31.67
N ALA A 149 -12.19 12.62 -31.64
CA ALA A 149 -12.41 11.56 -32.60
C ALA A 149 -12.28 10.19 -31.93
N GLN A 150 -13.25 9.30 -32.15
CA GLN A 150 -13.16 7.91 -31.70
C GLN A 150 -12.18 7.14 -32.59
N TYR A 151 -11.40 6.25 -31.98
CA TYR A 151 -10.38 5.47 -32.68
C TYR A 151 -10.16 4.11 -32.05
N ASN A 152 -9.66 3.16 -32.83
CA ASN A 152 -9.35 1.80 -32.43
C ASN A 152 -7.91 1.44 -32.83
N VAL A 153 -7.57 0.14 -32.78
CA VAL A 153 -6.22 -0.35 -33.09
C VAL A 153 -5.81 -0.10 -34.55
N ASP A 154 -6.77 0.01 -35.47
CA ASP A 154 -6.51 0.15 -36.91
C ASP A 154 -6.22 1.60 -37.33
N ASN A 155 -6.68 2.59 -36.54
CA ASN A 155 -6.51 4.03 -36.85
C ASN A 155 -5.93 4.83 -35.67
N VAL A 156 -5.24 4.15 -34.73
CA VAL A 156 -4.74 4.74 -33.48
C VAL A 156 -3.84 5.96 -33.67
N GLU A 157 -3.00 5.99 -34.71
CA GLU A 157 -2.07 7.11 -34.95
C GLU A 157 -2.79 8.39 -35.34
N GLU A 158 -3.80 8.29 -36.22
CA GLU A 158 -4.60 9.41 -36.67
C GLU A 158 -5.55 9.88 -35.56
N GLY A 159 -6.26 8.95 -34.94
CA GLY A 159 -7.18 9.24 -33.83
C GLY A 159 -6.50 9.91 -32.64
N LYS A 160 -5.33 9.41 -32.21
CA LYS A 160 -4.55 10.06 -31.14
C LYS A 160 -4.07 11.46 -31.52
N ARG A 161 -3.78 11.72 -32.79
CA ARG A 161 -3.35 13.04 -33.25
C ARG A 161 -4.48 14.05 -33.14
N LEU A 162 -5.70 13.65 -33.53
CA LEU A 162 -6.89 14.49 -33.43
C LEU A 162 -7.28 14.79 -31.97
N CYS A 163 -7.01 13.88 -31.04
CA CYS A 163 -7.36 14.03 -29.62
C CYS A 163 -6.29 14.73 -28.76
N LYS A 164 -5.19 15.21 -29.35
CA LYS A 164 -4.07 15.88 -28.64
C LYS A 164 -4.09 17.41 -28.74
N SER A 165 -5.14 17.99 -29.32
CA SER A 165 -5.31 19.44 -29.53
C SER A 165 -5.71 20.19 -28.27
#